data_AF-A0A2A5DBV0-F1
#
_entry.id   AF-A0A2A5DBV0-F1
#
_cell.length_a   1.000
_cell.length_b   1.000
_cell.length_c   1.000
_cell.angle_alpha   90.00
_cell.angle_beta   90.00
_cell.angle_gamma   90.00
#
_symmetry.space_group_name_H-M   'P 1'
#
loop_
_entity.id
_entity.type
_entity.pdbx_description
1 polymer ?
#
loop_
_entity_poly.entity_id
_entity_poly.type
_entity_poly.pdbx_seq_one_letter_code
_entity_poly.pdbx_strand_id
1 'polypeptide(L)'
;MKNLLKSFALCVVLISFYGGVFGQATNQLNSTGNAGVGTTSPASILHIKTSASPILKIESGSSTDLGRIIMSDGSDSGYLDYIHNTDTWSLKTLGVERFTIANGTIQAISGGSTVFRIKSGLTTDLSRIIMSDGTDAGYLDYEHGSDSWSFKTSGTEKMRINSSGNVGINTTSPSVKLHVKHTGDELFRLETSTDSANYVGRLKFYNVTTQAGNIQSGKDGSNNAFLALGSADSQHLYIDSNGLISIGNSAPGFYNSAANNLVVGSGSGDEGLSIITGSANTGTIAFGYSSGSSATKGQINYAHASDTMGFYTDNSLAITIDSNQKIGIGNSNPGSYDGSTNNLVVGDTTGHKGITVISGSTSTASVAFGDGTGVNAYKGQLAYYHGSDALAFISNGLETMRIDSSNKLGVNNTTPSSYHSAANNLVVGNTGDEGISIISGTANSGSLTFGDGTGAAAYKGQIIYEHNNDALAINVNGSEAMRIDSGGNVIIGDTTAETDYILSVKGKAVFGEIKLDADWADYVFEDDYKLMSLEDVEKSINENGHLPGVPSGKDVETNGLMASSMLSTHMAKIEELTLYSIQQNKKLKSQDKMIKALMTRLDKLENIEVK
;
A
#
# COMPACT_ATOMS: atom_id res chain seq x y z
N MET A 1 56.82 -137.55 19.81
CA MET A 1 56.64 -138.92 20.36
C MET A 1 55.16 -139.17 20.55
N LYS A 2 54.71 -140.42 20.30
CA LYS A 2 53.68 -141.22 21.03
C LYS A 2 52.46 -140.45 21.62
N ASN A 3 51.23 -140.70 21.13
CA ASN A 3 50.26 -141.73 21.61
C ASN A 3 49.77 -141.43 23.04
N LEU A 4 48.48 -141.39 23.39
CA LEU A 4 47.25 -142.12 22.96
C LEU A 4 46.01 -141.19 23.24
N LEU A 5 44.69 -141.48 23.11
CA LEU A 5 43.84 -142.65 22.78
C LEU A 5 42.46 -142.21 22.17
N LYS A 6 41.67 -143.20 21.74
CA LYS A 6 40.24 -143.31 21.35
C LYS A 6 39.26 -143.08 22.54
N SER A 7 37.90 -143.05 22.45
CA SER A 7 36.83 -142.83 21.43
C SER A 7 35.45 -142.90 22.15
N PHE A 8 34.32 -142.90 21.40
CA PHE A 8 32.92 -143.14 21.83
C PHE A 8 32.21 -141.97 22.60
N ALA A 9 30.89 -141.77 22.49
CA ALA A 9 29.85 -142.46 21.70
C ALA A 9 28.84 -141.48 21.07
N LEU A 10 28.23 -141.90 19.95
CA LEU A 10 27.01 -141.29 19.40
C LEU A 10 25.78 -141.79 20.18
N CYS A 11 24.85 -140.91 20.53
CA CYS A 11 23.53 -141.31 21.02
C CYS A 11 22.43 -140.52 20.31
N VAL A 12 21.55 -141.22 19.60
CA VAL A 12 20.36 -140.66 18.94
C VAL A 12 19.15 -140.96 19.82
N VAL A 13 18.39 -139.92 20.18
CA VAL A 13 17.11 -140.07 20.87
C VAL A 13 16.01 -139.52 19.96
N LEU A 14 15.06 -140.37 19.57
CA LEU A 14 13.88 -139.95 18.80
C LEU A 14 12.75 -139.51 19.74
N ILE A 15 12.26 -138.30 19.48
CA ILE A 15 10.88 -137.83 19.65
C ILE A 15 10.20 -138.05 21.01
N SER A 16 9.89 -136.93 21.66
CA SER A 16 8.66 -136.77 22.44
C SER A 16 8.06 -135.39 22.15
N PHE A 17 7.26 -135.29 21.09
CA PHE A 17 6.38 -134.14 20.89
C PHE A 17 5.20 -134.25 21.84
N TYR A 18 4.91 -133.18 22.59
CA TYR A 18 3.61 -133.00 23.26
C TYR A 18 3.07 -131.60 22.95
N GLY A 19 1.74 -131.49 22.86
CA GLY A 19 1.08 -130.38 22.17
C GLY A 19 1.16 -129.03 22.88
N GLY A 20 1.87 -128.08 22.26
CA GLY A 20 1.75 -126.64 22.49
C GLY A 20 1.96 -125.93 21.15
N VAL A 21 1.01 -125.08 20.74
CA VAL A 21 0.94 -124.59 19.35
C VAL A 21 2.03 -123.55 19.06
N PHE A 22 3.20 -124.02 18.65
CA PHE A 22 4.16 -123.20 17.91
C PHE A 22 3.56 -122.89 16.53
N GLY A 23 2.82 -121.78 16.46
CA GLY A 23 2.57 -121.09 15.19
C GLY A 23 3.92 -120.85 14.50
N GLN A 24 4.01 -121.22 13.22
CA GLN A 24 5.26 -121.40 12.50
C GLN A 24 6.13 -120.12 12.52
N ALA A 25 7.14 -120.08 13.41
CA ALA A 25 8.10 -118.99 13.49
C ALA A 25 9.10 -119.12 12.33
N THR A 26 8.74 -118.53 11.19
CA THR A 26 9.33 -118.74 9.86
C THR A 26 10.70 -118.07 9.68
N ASN A 27 11.63 -118.26 10.61
CA ASN A 27 13.01 -117.77 10.52
C ASN A 27 13.89 -118.81 9.82
N GLN A 28 14.40 -118.53 8.61
CA GLN A 28 15.19 -119.48 7.83
C GLN A 28 16.28 -118.81 6.99
N LEU A 29 17.47 -119.40 6.94
CA LEU A 29 18.45 -119.15 5.89
C LEU A 29 18.08 -119.98 4.66
N ASN A 30 17.96 -119.36 3.50
CA ASN A 30 17.73 -120.07 2.23
C ASN A 30 19.06 -120.57 1.60
N SER A 31 18.95 -121.31 0.49
CA SER A 31 20.11 -121.81 -0.27
C SER A 31 20.96 -120.73 -0.96
N THR A 32 20.54 -119.46 -0.97
CA THR A 32 21.31 -118.32 -1.48
C THR A 32 21.93 -117.47 -0.37
N GLY A 33 21.88 -117.92 0.89
CA GLY A 33 22.43 -117.20 2.04
C GLY A 33 21.56 -116.08 2.61
N ASN A 34 20.33 -115.90 2.12
CA ASN A 34 19.40 -114.89 2.62
C ASN A 34 18.74 -115.33 3.94
N ALA A 35 18.77 -114.46 4.96
CA ALA A 35 18.11 -114.67 6.24
C ALA A 35 16.67 -114.12 6.24
N GLY A 36 15.69 -115.03 6.22
CA GLY A 36 14.30 -114.73 6.53
C GLY A 36 14.07 -114.67 8.04
N VAL A 37 13.31 -113.67 8.49
CA VAL A 37 12.73 -113.58 9.83
C VAL A 37 11.22 -113.45 9.63
N GLY A 38 10.45 -114.48 9.99
CA GLY A 38 9.01 -114.55 9.69
C GLY A 38 8.65 -114.78 8.21
N THR A 39 9.58 -115.31 7.39
CA THR A 39 9.31 -115.77 6.02
C THR A 39 10.25 -116.91 5.59
N THR A 40 9.68 -117.96 5.01
CA THR A 40 10.42 -119.10 4.41
C THR A 40 10.99 -118.82 3.01
N SER A 41 10.59 -117.70 2.39
CA SER A 41 11.09 -117.25 1.09
C SER A 41 11.74 -115.86 1.20
N PRO A 42 12.97 -115.75 1.73
CA PRO A 42 13.67 -114.47 1.85
C PRO A 42 14.26 -114.01 0.50
N ALA A 43 13.84 -112.82 0.05
CA ALA A 43 14.21 -112.25 -1.25
C ALA A 43 15.44 -111.33 -1.21
N SER A 44 15.95 -111.06 0.00
CA SER A 44 17.08 -110.18 0.30
C SER A 44 17.90 -110.77 1.45
N ILE A 45 19.18 -110.39 1.57
CA ILE A 45 20.14 -110.95 2.54
C ILE A 45 19.58 -110.93 3.98
N LEU A 46 18.78 -109.93 4.32
CA LEU A 46 17.85 -109.94 5.45
C LEU A 46 16.44 -109.61 4.94
N HIS A 47 15.43 -110.41 5.29
CA HIS A 47 14.02 -110.19 4.96
C HIS A 47 13.15 -110.45 6.21
N ILE A 48 12.74 -109.37 6.89
CA ILE A 48 11.82 -109.44 8.05
C ILE A 48 10.38 -109.30 7.55
N LYS A 49 9.50 -110.23 7.92
CA LYS A 49 8.09 -110.28 7.53
C LYS A 49 7.22 -110.72 8.72
N THR A 50 6.04 -110.12 8.86
CA THR A 50 5.04 -110.49 9.87
C THR A 50 3.65 -110.03 9.38
N SER A 51 2.58 -110.46 10.05
CA SER A 51 1.21 -109.96 9.83
C SER A 51 0.94 -108.63 10.52
N ALA A 52 1.79 -108.21 11.45
CA ALA A 52 1.81 -106.88 12.06
C ALA A 52 2.90 -106.00 11.40
N SER A 53 3.08 -104.77 11.88
CA SER A 53 4.19 -103.91 11.46
C SER A 53 5.55 -104.53 11.85
N PRO A 54 6.46 -104.83 10.90
CA PRO A 54 7.80 -105.32 11.23
C PRO A 54 8.66 -104.19 11.82
N ILE A 55 9.45 -104.48 12.85
CA ILE A 55 10.36 -103.54 13.50
C ILE A 55 11.76 -104.17 13.56
N LEU A 56 12.77 -103.46 13.06
CA LEU A 56 14.17 -103.75 13.34
C LEU A 56 14.59 -102.93 14.57
N LYS A 57 14.76 -103.58 15.72
CA LYS A 57 15.30 -102.94 16.93
C LYS A 57 16.83 -103.09 16.93
N ILE A 58 17.53 -101.97 17.12
CA ILE A 58 18.96 -101.92 17.42
C ILE A 58 19.05 -101.29 18.81
N GLU A 59 19.74 -101.95 19.75
CA GLU A 59 19.87 -101.47 21.13
C GLU A 59 21.29 -101.70 21.66
N SER A 60 21.78 -100.75 22.47
CA SER A 60 23.07 -100.80 23.15
C SER A 60 22.89 -100.86 24.67
N GLY A 61 23.85 -101.45 25.37
CA GLY A 61 23.82 -101.55 26.84
C GLY A 61 24.17 -100.24 27.56
N SER A 62 24.75 -99.26 26.84
CA SER A 62 25.09 -97.94 27.36
C SER A 62 24.38 -96.82 26.60
N SER A 63 24.10 -95.72 27.32
CA SER A 63 23.65 -94.43 26.77
C SER A 63 24.78 -93.62 26.12
N THR A 64 26.03 -94.07 26.20
CA THR A 64 27.19 -93.48 25.50
C THR A 64 27.42 -94.05 24.11
N ASP A 65 26.87 -95.22 23.83
CA ASP A 65 27.03 -95.92 22.56
C ASP A 65 26.07 -95.31 21.51
N LEU A 66 26.23 -95.69 20.24
CA LEU A 66 25.35 -95.24 19.15
C LEU A 66 24.70 -96.43 18.45
N GLY A 67 23.42 -96.26 18.09
CA GLY A 67 22.73 -97.19 17.18
C GLY A 67 23.12 -96.83 15.75
N ARG A 68 23.67 -97.78 14.97
CA ARG A 68 24.23 -97.49 13.64
C ARG A 68 23.81 -98.51 12.59
N ILE A 69 23.42 -98.01 11.42
CA ILE A 69 23.34 -98.77 10.18
C ILE A 69 24.46 -98.29 9.25
N ILE A 70 25.22 -99.23 8.69
CA ILE A 70 26.37 -98.96 7.82
C ILE A 70 26.03 -99.38 6.38
N MET A 71 26.34 -98.52 5.42
CA MET A 71 26.42 -98.86 4.00
C MET A 71 27.83 -98.52 3.52
N SER A 72 28.59 -99.51 3.03
CA SER A 72 29.98 -99.31 2.62
C SER A 72 30.37 -100.28 1.50
N ASP A 73 31.29 -99.83 0.64
CA ASP A 73 31.98 -100.67 -0.36
C ASP A 73 33.40 -101.13 0.07
N GLY A 74 33.83 -100.74 1.28
CA GLY A 74 35.17 -100.98 1.83
C GLY A 74 36.13 -99.80 1.70
N SER A 75 35.84 -98.85 0.83
CA SER A 75 36.55 -97.56 0.69
C SER A 75 35.74 -96.42 1.31
N ASP A 76 34.51 -96.25 0.85
CA ASP A 76 33.59 -95.22 1.30
C ASP A 76 32.57 -95.80 2.28
N SER A 77 32.04 -94.95 3.17
CA SER A 77 30.98 -95.32 4.10
C SER A 77 29.92 -94.23 4.23
N GLY A 78 28.67 -94.65 4.10
CA GLY A 78 27.48 -93.97 4.60
C GLY A 78 27.07 -94.55 5.95
N TYR A 79 26.78 -93.69 6.92
CA TYR A 79 26.31 -94.07 8.25
C TYR A 79 24.97 -93.39 8.54
N LEU A 80 23.99 -94.16 9.03
CA LEU A 80 22.84 -93.61 9.73
C LEU A 80 23.01 -93.92 11.22
N ASP A 81 23.30 -92.88 11.98
CA ASP A 81 23.59 -92.94 13.42
C ASP A 81 22.42 -92.36 14.24
N TYR A 82 22.05 -93.04 15.33
CA TYR A 82 21.42 -92.42 16.49
C TYR A 82 22.41 -92.35 17.65
N ILE A 83 22.71 -91.14 18.09
CA ILE A 83 23.72 -90.84 19.12
C ILE A 83 22.98 -90.54 20.43
N HIS A 84 22.90 -91.55 21.31
CA HIS A 84 22.01 -91.55 22.47
C HIS A 84 22.28 -90.43 23.51
N ASN A 85 23.53 -89.97 23.66
CA ASN A 85 23.87 -88.93 24.65
C ASN A 85 23.56 -87.49 24.19
N THR A 86 23.09 -87.32 22.95
CA THR A 86 22.72 -86.01 22.37
C THR A 86 21.38 -86.08 21.62
N ASP A 87 20.63 -87.17 21.79
CA ASP A 87 19.39 -87.52 21.07
C ASP A 87 19.42 -87.18 19.57
N THR A 88 20.58 -87.43 18.95
CA THR A 88 20.91 -86.91 17.62
C THR A 88 20.81 -88.00 16.57
N TRP A 89 19.98 -87.77 15.55
CA TRP A 89 20.02 -88.54 14.30
C TRP A 89 20.99 -87.87 13.33
N SER A 90 21.95 -88.62 12.78
CA SER A 90 22.88 -88.09 11.77
C SER A 90 23.08 -89.06 10.61
N LEU A 91 22.94 -88.53 9.40
CA LEU A 91 23.38 -89.15 8.15
C LEU A 91 24.76 -88.60 7.79
N LYS A 92 25.76 -89.48 7.80
CA LYS A 92 27.17 -89.14 7.51
C LYS A 92 27.61 -89.84 6.23
N THR A 93 28.41 -89.18 5.39
CA THR A 93 29.06 -89.79 4.22
C THR A 93 30.52 -89.39 4.16
N LEU A 94 31.40 -90.35 3.87
CA LEU A 94 32.87 -90.16 3.90
C LEU A 94 33.36 -89.69 5.29
N GLY A 95 32.70 -90.15 6.35
CA GLY A 95 32.93 -89.69 7.73
C GLY A 95 32.40 -88.29 8.07
N VAL A 96 31.99 -87.49 7.08
CA VAL A 96 31.48 -86.12 7.25
C VAL A 96 29.97 -86.15 7.45
N GLU A 97 29.46 -85.44 8.46
CA GLU A 97 28.01 -85.24 8.63
C GLU A 97 27.43 -84.48 7.43
N ARG A 98 26.28 -84.95 6.92
CA ARG A 98 25.59 -84.32 5.77
C ARG A 98 24.21 -83.82 6.12
N PHE A 99 23.52 -84.53 7.00
CA PHE A 99 22.22 -84.16 7.53
C PHE A 99 22.13 -84.62 8.98
N THR A 100 21.89 -83.69 9.90
CA THR A 100 21.84 -83.96 11.34
C THR A 100 20.59 -83.32 11.93
N ILE A 101 19.84 -84.08 12.73
CA ILE A 101 18.72 -83.63 13.54
C ILE A 101 19.15 -83.74 15.00
N ALA A 102 19.28 -82.59 15.67
CA ALA A 102 19.78 -82.49 17.05
C ALA A 102 19.16 -81.28 17.74
N ASN A 103 18.74 -81.41 19.01
CA ASN A 103 18.29 -80.30 19.86
C ASN A 103 17.27 -79.35 19.20
N GLY A 104 16.28 -79.91 18.46
CA GLY A 104 15.26 -79.14 17.73
C GLY A 104 15.72 -78.49 16.43
N THR A 105 16.99 -78.64 16.04
CA THR A 105 17.53 -78.16 14.76
C THR A 105 17.51 -79.27 13.71
N ILE A 106 17.31 -78.89 12.44
CA ILE A 106 17.50 -79.74 11.27
C ILE A 106 18.57 -79.07 10.41
N GLN A 107 19.75 -79.67 10.34
CA GLN A 107 20.93 -79.07 9.71
C GLN A 107 21.39 -79.90 8.51
N ALA A 108 21.68 -79.24 7.39
CA ALA A 108 22.34 -79.84 6.23
C ALA A 108 23.75 -79.24 6.07
N ILE A 109 24.76 -80.09 5.91
CA ILE A 109 26.18 -79.75 6.07
C ILE A 109 26.95 -80.07 4.78
N SER A 110 27.68 -79.08 4.27
CA SER A 110 28.42 -79.15 2.99
C SER A 110 29.62 -78.20 2.98
N GLY A 111 30.60 -78.48 2.12
CA GLY A 111 31.73 -77.60 1.81
C GLY A 111 31.46 -76.61 0.66
N GLY A 112 30.19 -76.44 0.28
CA GLY A 112 29.72 -75.54 -0.77
C GLY A 112 28.24 -75.20 -0.55
N SER A 113 27.55 -74.68 -1.56
CA SER A 113 26.15 -74.25 -1.45
C SER A 113 25.20 -75.37 -0.99
N THR A 114 24.75 -75.31 0.26
CA THR A 114 23.68 -76.16 0.80
C THR A 114 22.32 -75.67 0.30
N VAL A 115 21.50 -76.56 -0.25
CA VAL A 115 20.16 -76.24 -0.77
C VAL A 115 19.11 -77.16 -0.16
N PHE A 116 18.20 -76.62 0.65
CA PHE A 116 17.00 -77.32 1.07
C PHE A 116 15.92 -77.15 -0.01
N ARG A 117 15.70 -78.19 -0.82
CA ARG A 117 14.73 -78.16 -1.94
C ARG A 117 13.41 -78.80 -1.53
N ILE A 118 12.40 -77.96 -1.25
CA ILE A 118 10.99 -78.36 -1.36
C ILE A 118 10.61 -78.30 -2.86
N LYS A 119 9.91 -79.31 -3.36
CA LYS A 119 9.40 -79.37 -4.74
C LYS A 119 8.05 -80.08 -4.74
N SER A 120 7.05 -79.56 -5.44
CA SER A 120 5.85 -80.34 -5.77
C SER A 120 5.97 -81.10 -7.10
N GLY A 121 5.11 -82.11 -7.26
CA GLY A 121 4.94 -82.86 -8.51
C GLY A 121 4.04 -82.16 -9.54
N LEU A 122 3.17 -81.24 -9.11
CA LEU A 122 2.23 -80.51 -9.99
C LEU A 122 2.52 -79.01 -9.98
N THR A 123 2.16 -78.34 -11.09
CA THR A 123 2.31 -76.89 -11.27
C THR A 123 1.24 -76.04 -10.57
N THR A 124 0.24 -76.66 -9.96
CA THR A 124 -0.89 -75.99 -9.28
C THR A 124 -0.77 -75.96 -7.76
N ASP A 125 0.17 -76.73 -7.20
CA ASP A 125 0.27 -76.95 -5.77
C ASP A 125 0.98 -75.79 -5.05
N LEU A 126 1.15 -75.93 -3.74
CA LEU A 126 1.99 -75.09 -2.92
C LEU A 126 3.20 -75.84 -2.36
N SER A 127 4.28 -75.13 -2.07
CA SER A 127 5.43 -75.62 -1.31
C SER A 127 5.57 -74.75 -0.06
N ARG A 128 5.53 -75.38 1.11
CA ARG A 128 5.25 -74.74 2.40
C ARG A 128 6.29 -75.05 3.46
N ILE A 129 6.66 -74.03 4.23
CA ILE A 129 7.26 -74.19 5.56
C ILE A 129 6.19 -73.86 6.60
N ILE A 130 6.09 -74.68 7.65
CA ILE A 130 5.10 -74.55 8.74
C ILE A 130 5.82 -74.20 10.05
N MET A 131 5.26 -73.23 10.77
CA MET A 131 5.59 -72.95 12.17
C MET A 131 4.27 -72.91 12.94
N SER A 132 4.02 -73.88 13.82
CA SER A 132 2.70 -74.01 14.48
C SER A 132 2.80 -74.76 15.81
N ASP A 133 1.88 -74.43 16.73
CA ASP A 133 1.64 -75.13 17.99
C ASP A 133 0.53 -76.20 17.90
N GLY A 134 -0.17 -76.29 16.76
CA GLY A 134 -1.31 -77.17 16.53
C GLY A 134 -2.64 -76.44 16.32
N THR A 135 -2.75 -75.17 16.71
CA THR A 135 -3.94 -74.32 16.52
C THR A 135 -3.64 -73.04 15.75
N ASP A 136 -2.56 -72.34 16.08
CA ASP A 136 -2.09 -71.19 15.34
C ASP A 136 -0.93 -71.60 14.44
N ALA A 137 -0.99 -71.19 13.17
CA ALA A 137 -0.01 -71.57 12.16
C ALA A 137 0.48 -70.35 11.37
N GLY A 138 1.80 -70.16 11.42
CA GLY A 138 2.57 -69.38 10.47
C GLY A 138 2.92 -70.24 9.25
N TYR A 139 2.68 -69.71 8.05
CA TYR A 139 3.09 -70.35 6.80
C TYR A 139 3.95 -69.41 5.96
N LEU A 140 5.01 -69.97 5.38
CA LEU A 140 5.66 -69.43 4.19
C LEU A 140 5.32 -70.35 3.02
N ASP A 141 4.45 -69.87 2.13
CA ASP A 141 3.96 -70.61 0.96
C ASP A 141 4.60 -70.03 -0.32
N TYR A 142 5.14 -70.91 -1.17
CA TYR A 142 5.25 -70.66 -2.61
C TYR A 142 4.11 -71.35 -3.34
N GLU A 143 3.27 -70.60 -4.04
CA GLU A 143 2.17 -71.10 -4.86
C GLU A 143 2.65 -71.25 -6.31
N HIS A 144 2.79 -72.48 -6.80
CA HIS A 144 3.31 -72.77 -8.14
C HIS A 144 2.35 -72.31 -9.25
N GLY A 145 1.03 -72.33 -9.00
CA GLY A 145 0.02 -71.94 -9.98
C GLY A 145 -0.11 -70.43 -10.22
N SER A 146 0.58 -69.61 -9.41
CA SER A 146 0.54 -68.14 -9.46
C SER A 146 1.95 -67.51 -9.42
N ASP A 147 3.00 -68.33 -9.45
CA ASP A 147 4.42 -67.98 -9.25
C ASP A 147 4.62 -66.91 -8.17
N SER A 148 4.07 -67.17 -6.98
CA SER A 148 4.00 -66.17 -5.91
C SER A 148 4.32 -66.69 -4.52
N TRP A 149 4.91 -65.82 -3.71
CA TRP A 149 5.19 -66.08 -2.30
C TRP A 149 4.11 -65.44 -1.42
N SER A 150 3.63 -66.16 -0.41
CA SER A 150 2.73 -65.58 0.61
C SER A 150 3.15 -65.96 2.03
N PHE A 151 3.04 -64.97 2.91
CA PHE A 151 3.34 -65.04 4.33
C PHE A 151 2.01 -64.98 5.09
N LYS A 152 1.72 -66.02 5.88
CA LYS A 152 0.43 -66.22 6.55
C LYS A 152 0.63 -66.34 8.05
N THR A 153 -0.24 -65.74 8.85
CA THR A 153 -0.30 -65.89 10.31
C THR A 153 -1.73 -66.13 10.76
N SER A 154 -1.91 -66.97 11.79
CA SER A 154 -3.22 -67.53 12.18
C SER A 154 -3.97 -68.10 10.97
N GLY A 155 -3.25 -68.81 10.09
CA GLY A 155 -3.76 -69.35 8.83
C GLY A 155 -4.12 -68.33 7.73
N THR A 156 -4.13 -67.03 8.03
CA THR A 156 -4.56 -65.97 7.10
C THR A 156 -3.39 -65.22 6.46
N GLU A 157 -3.52 -64.86 5.18
CA GLU A 157 -2.49 -64.13 4.46
C GLU A 157 -2.32 -62.69 4.94
N LYS A 158 -1.08 -62.32 5.28
CA LYS A 158 -0.70 -60.98 5.73
C LYS A 158 0.17 -60.23 4.72
N MET A 159 0.99 -60.94 3.95
CA MET A 159 1.84 -60.36 2.90
C MET A 159 1.99 -61.32 1.72
N ARG A 160 2.10 -60.79 0.50
CA ARG A 160 2.34 -61.56 -0.73
C ARG A 160 3.35 -60.84 -1.63
N ILE A 161 4.14 -61.60 -2.38
CA ILE A 161 4.89 -61.11 -3.55
C ILE A 161 4.37 -61.90 -4.75
N ASN A 162 3.69 -61.23 -5.69
CA ASN A 162 3.16 -61.89 -6.89
C ASN A 162 4.24 -62.08 -7.98
N SER A 163 3.90 -62.83 -9.04
CA SER A 163 4.78 -63.10 -10.19
C SER A 163 5.25 -61.84 -10.94
N SER A 164 4.48 -60.76 -10.89
CA SER A 164 4.90 -59.43 -11.40
C SER A 164 5.90 -58.71 -10.48
N GLY A 165 6.28 -59.30 -9.35
CA GLY A 165 7.16 -58.69 -8.33
C GLY A 165 6.51 -57.50 -7.63
N ASN A 166 5.20 -57.56 -7.37
CA ASN A 166 4.47 -56.56 -6.57
C ASN A 166 4.22 -57.10 -5.17
N VAL A 167 4.48 -56.27 -4.15
CA VAL A 167 4.24 -56.58 -2.74
C VAL A 167 2.81 -56.19 -2.36
N GLY A 168 2.02 -57.15 -1.88
CA GLY A 168 0.75 -56.91 -1.19
C GLY A 168 0.94 -57.04 0.32
N ILE A 169 0.33 -56.15 1.10
CA ILE A 169 0.16 -56.31 2.55
C ILE A 169 -1.35 -56.27 2.83
N ASN A 170 -1.86 -57.34 3.44
CA ASN A 170 -3.28 -57.60 3.70
C ASN A 170 -4.17 -57.47 2.43
N THR A 171 -3.60 -57.83 1.28
CA THR A 171 -4.29 -57.90 -0.03
C THR A 171 -3.63 -58.97 -0.91
N THR A 172 -4.45 -59.82 -1.52
CA THR A 172 -4.02 -60.93 -2.40
C THR A 172 -3.71 -60.47 -3.83
N SER A 173 -4.20 -59.29 -4.22
CA SER A 173 -4.09 -58.75 -5.60
C SER A 173 -3.36 -57.40 -5.62
N PRO A 174 -2.01 -57.37 -5.43
CA PRO A 174 -1.24 -56.14 -5.50
C PRO A 174 -1.06 -55.64 -6.94
N SER A 175 -1.80 -54.59 -7.30
CA SER A 175 -1.78 -53.93 -8.61
C SER A 175 -0.56 -53.02 -8.85
N VAL A 176 0.12 -52.61 -7.78
CA VAL A 176 1.29 -51.71 -7.80
C VAL A 176 2.41 -52.30 -6.92
N LYS A 177 3.64 -51.79 -7.07
CA LYS A 177 4.85 -52.38 -6.45
C LYS A 177 4.77 -52.56 -4.92
N LEU A 178 4.05 -51.70 -4.23
CA LEU A 178 3.62 -51.89 -2.85
C LEU A 178 2.14 -51.48 -2.72
N HIS A 179 1.27 -52.44 -2.42
CA HIS A 179 -0.15 -52.24 -2.14
C HIS A 179 -0.44 -52.68 -0.70
N VAL A 180 -0.51 -51.72 0.22
CA VAL A 180 -0.94 -51.95 1.61
C VAL A 180 -2.44 -51.68 1.70
N LYS A 181 -3.21 -52.56 2.34
CA LYS A 181 -4.66 -52.44 2.53
C LYS A 181 -5.03 -52.62 3.99
N HIS A 182 -5.78 -51.68 4.56
CA HIS A 182 -6.31 -51.79 5.92
C HIS A 182 -7.77 -51.31 5.99
N THR A 183 -8.41 -51.42 7.16
CA THR A 183 -9.83 -51.07 7.40
C THR A 183 -10.04 -50.15 8.59
N GLY A 184 -8.99 -49.84 9.36
CA GLY A 184 -8.96 -48.75 10.35
C GLY A 184 -8.07 -47.60 9.90
N ASP A 185 -7.92 -46.58 10.76
CA ASP A 185 -7.39 -45.26 10.38
C ASP A 185 -5.87 -45.24 10.12
N GLU A 186 -5.06 -45.93 10.94
CA GLU A 186 -3.59 -45.97 10.77
C GLU A 186 -3.20 -47.03 9.72
N LEU A 187 -3.11 -46.62 8.44
CA LEU A 187 -2.68 -47.49 7.33
C LEU A 187 -1.14 -47.66 7.28
N PHE A 188 -0.39 -46.64 7.67
CA PHE A 188 1.07 -46.61 7.57
C PHE A 188 1.66 -45.61 8.58
N ARG A 189 2.70 -46.04 9.30
CA ARG A 189 3.34 -45.30 10.39
C ARG A 189 4.83 -45.14 10.11
N LEU A 190 5.35 -43.92 10.25
CA LEU A 190 6.77 -43.60 10.19
C LEU A 190 7.21 -43.03 11.54
N GLU A 191 8.08 -43.74 12.24
CA GLU A 191 8.65 -43.31 13.52
C GLU A 191 10.18 -43.49 13.53
N THR A 192 10.85 -42.69 14.36
CA THR A 192 12.31 -42.70 14.55
C THR A 192 12.63 -42.89 16.02
N SER A 193 13.59 -43.76 16.35
CA SER A 193 14.07 -43.97 17.72
C SER A 193 14.86 -42.75 18.25
N THR A 194 15.20 -42.77 19.55
CA THR A 194 15.37 -41.58 20.38
C THR A 194 16.70 -40.80 20.21
N ASP A 195 16.73 -39.63 20.85
CA ASP A 195 17.92 -38.87 21.29
C ASP A 195 18.63 -37.97 20.27
N SER A 196 17.85 -37.21 19.48
CA SER A 196 18.15 -35.79 19.15
C SER A 196 16.91 -35.03 18.70
N ALA A 197 16.82 -33.74 19.01
CA ALA A 197 15.65 -32.89 18.74
C ALA A 197 15.30 -32.72 17.25
N ASN A 198 16.26 -32.96 16.35
CA ASN A 198 16.19 -32.61 14.92
C ASN A 198 15.85 -33.78 13.98
N TYR A 199 15.45 -34.95 14.50
CA TYR A 199 15.07 -36.08 13.65
C TYR A 199 13.64 -35.91 13.10
N VAL A 200 13.49 -36.23 11.82
CA VAL A 200 12.29 -35.95 11.02
C VAL A 200 11.88 -37.22 10.30
N GLY A 201 10.65 -37.68 10.53
CA GLY A 201 10.03 -38.74 9.75
C GLY A 201 9.88 -38.27 8.31
N ARG A 202 10.62 -38.91 7.40
CA ARG A 202 10.77 -38.47 6.00
C ARG A 202 10.36 -39.57 5.03
N LEU A 203 9.33 -39.32 4.23
CA LEU A 203 9.14 -40.05 2.97
C LEU A 203 9.94 -39.32 1.89
N LYS A 204 11.10 -39.86 1.54
CA LYS A 204 11.98 -39.33 0.48
C LYS A 204 11.64 -39.94 -0.87
N PHE A 205 11.64 -39.10 -1.90
CA PHE A 205 11.52 -39.50 -3.31
C PHE A 205 12.85 -39.26 -4.02
N TYR A 206 13.33 -40.24 -4.77
CA TYR A 206 14.63 -40.21 -5.45
C TYR A 206 14.49 -40.42 -6.96
N ASN A 207 15.35 -39.75 -7.73
CA ASN A 207 15.59 -40.04 -9.14
C ASN A 207 17.02 -40.58 -9.28
N VAL A 208 17.14 -41.89 -9.52
CA VAL A 208 18.39 -42.67 -9.44
C VAL A 208 19.10 -42.50 -8.08
N THR A 209 19.96 -41.50 -7.93
CA THR A 209 20.72 -41.18 -6.69
C THR A 209 20.43 -39.80 -6.11
N THR A 210 19.74 -38.91 -6.84
CA THR A 210 19.41 -37.56 -6.36
C THR A 210 18.04 -37.55 -5.68
N GLN A 211 17.88 -36.79 -4.59
CA GLN A 211 16.58 -36.64 -3.93
C GLN A 211 15.73 -35.65 -4.72
N ALA A 212 14.67 -36.13 -5.36
CA ALA A 212 13.72 -35.30 -6.11
C ALA A 212 12.84 -34.46 -5.15
N GLY A 213 12.58 -34.97 -3.94
CA GLY A 213 11.91 -34.23 -2.88
C GLY A 213 11.54 -35.11 -1.70
N ASN A 214 10.80 -34.56 -0.74
CA ASN A 214 10.29 -35.28 0.42
C ASN A 214 9.03 -34.66 1.02
N ILE A 215 8.18 -35.52 1.57
CA ILE A 215 7.22 -35.16 2.62
C ILE A 215 7.93 -35.43 3.94
N GLN A 216 7.88 -34.47 4.88
CA GLN A 216 8.55 -34.63 6.17
C GLN A 216 7.73 -34.07 7.34
N SER A 217 7.72 -34.79 8.46
CA SER A 217 7.14 -34.34 9.72
C SER A 217 8.10 -34.67 10.86
N GLY A 218 8.29 -33.74 11.79
CA GLY A 218 9.28 -33.86 12.86
C GLY A 218 9.27 -32.66 13.77
N LYS A 219 10.43 -32.32 14.34
CA LYS A 219 10.58 -31.18 15.23
C LYS A 219 11.77 -30.30 14.87
N ASP A 220 11.63 -29.00 15.15
CA ASP A 220 12.73 -28.04 15.07
C ASP A 220 13.70 -28.16 16.26
N GLY A 221 14.78 -27.37 16.25
CA GLY A 221 15.75 -27.32 17.35
C GLY A 221 15.18 -26.81 18.69
N SER A 222 13.95 -26.27 18.68
CA SER A 222 13.19 -25.82 19.85
C SER A 222 12.13 -26.85 20.29
N ASN A 223 12.11 -28.05 19.68
CA ASN A 223 11.15 -29.13 19.93
C ASN A 223 9.69 -28.83 19.50
N ASN A 224 9.46 -27.76 18.71
CA ASN A 224 8.19 -27.47 18.05
C ASN A 224 7.94 -28.48 16.92
N ALA A 225 6.74 -29.04 16.81
CA ALA A 225 6.40 -29.92 15.69
C ALA A 225 6.25 -29.15 14.38
N PHE A 226 6.52 -29.78 13.23
CA PHE A 226 6.24 -29.19 11.92
C PHE A 226 5.88 -30.25 10.87
N LEU A 227 5.20 -29.81 9.81
CA LEU A 227 4.98 -30.54 8.56
C LEU A 227 5.57 -29.72 7.41
N ALA A 228 6.35 -30.35 6.53
CA ALA A 228 6.95 -29.66 5.40
C ALA A 228 7.06 -30.51 4.12
N LEU A 229 7.04 -29.82 2.98
CA LEU A 229 7.29 -30.34 1.64
C LEU A 229 8.55 -29.64 1.10
N GLY A 230 9.49 -30.39 0.54
CA GLY A 230 10.75 -29.82 0.06
C GLY A 230 11.42 -30.61 -1.06
N SER A 231 12.41 -29.96 -1.68
CA SER A 231 13.42 -30.56 -2.55
C SER A 231 14.59 -31.13 -1.70
N ALA A 232 15.71 -31.48 -2.33
CA ALA A 232 16.91 -31.92 -1.58
C ALA A 232 17.41 -30.85 -0.59
N ASP A 233 17.39 -29.58 -0.98
CA ASP A 233 18.11 -28.49 -0.30
C ASP A 233 17.21 -27.33 0.18
N SER A 234 15.90 -27.34 -0.13
CA SER A 234 14.97 -26.26 0.23
C SER A 234 13.57 -26.75 0.61
N GLN A 235 12.90 -26.01 1.49
CA GLN A 235 11.53 -26.25 1.93
C GLN A 235 10.59 -25.32 1.16
N HIS A 236 9.66 -25.90 0.40
CA HIS A 236 8.77 -25.16 -0.50
C HIS A 236 7.43 -24.85 0.16
N LEU A 237 7.00 -25.71 1.10
CA LEU A 237 5.91 -25.45 2.04
C LEU A 237 6.37 -25.92 3.43
N TYR A 238 6.18 -25.08 4.45
CA TYR A 238 6.43 -25.40 5.86
C TYR A 238 5.24 -24.95 6.71
N ILE A 239 4.83 -25.77 7.66
CA ILE A 239 3.74 -25.49 8.60
C ILE A 239 4.24 -25.87 10.00
N ASP A 240 4.29 -24.91 10.92
CA ASP A 240 4.74 -25.15 12.30
C ASP A 240 3.62 -25.62 13.24
N SER A 241 3.94 -25.92 14.49
CA SER A 241 2.99 -26.37 15.51
C SER A 241 2.00 -25.30 15.97
N ASN A 242 2.22 -24.03 15.58
CA ASN A 242 1.32 -22.91 15.84
C ASN A 242 0.38 -22.65 14.63
N GLY A 243 0.56 -23.38 13.53
CA GLY A 243 -0.18 -23.20 12.28
C GLY A 243 0.34 -22.07 11.39
N LEU A 244 1.56 -21.55 11.64
CA LEU A 244 2.19 -20.57 10.75
C LEU A 244 2.63 -21.26 9.46
N ILE A 245 2.16 -20.75 8.32
CA ILE A 245 2.47 -21.27 6.99
C ILE A 245 3.64 -20.48 6.39
N SER A 246 4.55 -21.17 5.72
CA SER A 246 5.64 -20.58 4.94
C SER A 246 5.76 -21.22 3.57
N ILE A 247 6.00 -20.40 2.54
CA ILE A 247 6.21 -20.80 1.15
C ILE A 247 7.59 -20.30 0.71
N GLY A 248 8.49 -21.23 0.37
CA GLY A 248 9.90 -20.94 0.07
C GLY A 248 10.78 -20.64 1.30
N ASN A 249 10.24 -20.79 2.51
CA ASN A 249 10.92 -20.48 3.77
C ASN A 249 10.76 -21.64 4.78
N SER A 250 11.70 -21.76 5.73
CA SER A 250 11.75 -22.80 6.75
C SER A 250 11.51 -22.29 8.18
N ALA A 251 11.32 -20.99 8.40
CA ALA A 251 11.22 -20.42 9.74
C ALA A 251 10.34 -19.13 9.82
N PRO A 252 9.01 -19.23 9.75
CA PRO A 252 8.09 -18.08 9.88
C PRO A 252 8.27 -17.31 11.20
N GLY A 253 8.68 -18.00 12.27
CA GLY A 253 8.88 -17.41 13.61
C GLY A 253 9.97 -16.33 13.72
N PHE A 254 10.85 -16.18 12.72
CA PHE A 254 11.85 -15.09 12.70
C PHE A 254 11.31 -13.77 12.11
N TYR A 255 10.14 -13.80 11.46
CA TYR A 255 9.48 -12.61 10.92
C TYR A 255 8.58 -11.97 11.99
N ASN A 256 8.03 -10.79 11.70
CA ASN A 256 7.23 -9.99 12.64
C ASN A 256 6.10 -10.85 13.28
N SER A 257 6.15 -11.04 14.60
CA SER A 257 5.22 -11.89 15.35
C SER A 257 3.78 -11.39 15.40
N ALA A 258 3.51 -10.17 14.92
CA ALA A 258 2.16 -9.66 14.70
C ALA A 258 1.60 -9.99 13.29
N ALA A 259 2.41 -10.56 12.38
CA ALA A 259 2.06 -10.70 10.95
C ALA A 259 2.84 -11.82 10.23
N ASN A 260 3.01 -13.01 10.83
CA ASN A 260 3.79 -14.12 10.26
C ASN A 260 3.02 -15.44 10.03
N ASN A 261 1.68 -15.43 10.09
CA ASN A 261 0.84 -16.61 9.82
C ASN A 261 0.93 -17.13 8.37
N LEU A 262 1.32 -16.28 7.42
CA LEU A 262 1.69 -16.66 6.06
C LEU A 262 2.92 -15.85 5.63
N VAL A 263 4.05 -16.52 5.51
CA VAL A 263 5.28 -15.94 4.93
C VAL A 263 5.49 -16.50 3.53
N VAL A 264 5.57 -15.63 2.53
CA VAL A 264 5.86 -16.00 1.13
C VAL A 264 7.19 -15.37 0.75
N GLY A 265 8.20 -16.18 0.46
CA GLY A 265 9.52 -15.72 0.03
C GLY A 265 10.69 -16.41 0.73
N SER A 266 11.77 -16.60 -0.02
CA SER A 266 13.09 -17.06 0.45
C SER A 266 14.03 -15.89 0.80
N GLY A 267 13.70 -14.67 0.35
CA GLY A 267 14.51 -13.46 0.53
C GLY A 267 15.45 -13.13 -0.63
N SER A 268 15.28 -13.73 -1.83
CA SER A 268 16.09 -13.41 -2.99
C SER A 268 15.39 -13.67 -4.34
N GLY A 269 15.43 -12.68 -5.23
CA GLY A 269 14.72 -12.73 -6.52
C GLY A 269 13.32 -12.12 -6.45
N ASP A 270 12.52 -12.35 -7.50
CA ASP A 270 11.14 -11.89 -7.56
C ASP A 270 10.22 -12.86 -6.79
N GLU A 271 9.62 -12.39 -5.70
CA GLU A 271 8.81 -13.17 -4.77
C GLU A 271 7.48 -12.46 -4.52
N GLY A 272 6.35 -13.19 -4.43
CA GLY A 272 5.04 -12.55 -4.25
C GLY A 272 3.83 -13.49 -4.23
N LEU A 273 2.66 -12.89 -4.04
CA LEU A 273 1.36 -13.58 -3.96
C LEU A 273 0.45 -13.16 -5.13
N SER A 274 0.14 -14.11 -6.01
CA SER A 274 -0.82 -13.91 -7.11
C SER A 274 -2.22 -14.35 -6.68
N ILE A 275 -3.16 -13.40 -6.59
CA ILE A 275 -4.58 -13.69 -6.36
C ILE A 275 -5.30 -13.65 -7.71
N ILE A 276 -5.56 -14.84 -8.28
CA ILE A 276 -6.24 -14.99 -9.58
C ILE A 276 -7.71 -15.34 -9.33
N THR A 277 -8.63 -14.55 -9.89
CA THR A 277 -10.08 -14.81 -9.87
C THR A 277 -10.67 -14.69 -11.28
N GLY A 278 -11.97 -14.95 -11.47
CA GLY A 278 -12.63 -14.72 -12.75
C GLY A 278 -12.70 -13.24 -13.12
N SER A 279 -12.81 -12.93 -14.42
CA SER A 279 -12.87 -11.54 -14.91
C SER A 279 -14.09 -10.74 -14.45
N ALA A 280 -15.13 -11.41 -13.93
CA ALA A 280 -16.31 -10.80 -13.31
C ALA A 280 -16.28 -10.85 -11.76
N ASN A 281 -15.11 -11.18 -11.17
CA ASN A 281 -14.93 -11.33 -9.73
C ASN A 281 -13.92 -10.31 -9.17
N THR A 282 -13.67 -10.42 -7.87
CA THR A 282 -12.79 -9.53 -7.11
C THR A 282 -11.68 -10.35 -6.45
N GLY A 283 -10.42 -10.00 -6.70
CA GLY A 283 -9.30 -10.47 -5.90
C GLY A 283 -9.29 -9.72 -4.56
N THR A 284 -9.36 -10.43 -3.44
CA THR A 284 -9.55 -9.83 -2.10
C THR A 284 -8.52 -10.34 -1.11
N ILE A 285 -7.86 -9.41 -0.41
CA ILE A 285 -7.21 -9.64 0.88
C ILE A 285 -8.16 -9.09 1.95
N ALA A 286 -8.68 -9.96 2.82
CA ALA A 286 -9.66 -9.60 3.85
C ALA A 286 -9.03 -9.59 5.25
N PHE A 287 -9.42 -8.60 6.05
CA PHE A 287 -9.04 -8.43 7.45
C PHE A 287 -10.31 -8.50 8.30
N GLY A 288 -10.42 -9.50 9.16
CA GLY A 288 -11.62 -9.77 9.94
C GLY A 288 -11.33 -10.52 11.24
N TYR A 289 -12.32 -10.55 12.13
CA TYR A 289 -12.17 -11.09 13.49
C TYR A 289 -13.27 -12.09 13.91
N SER A 290 -14.31 -12.28 13.09
CA SER A 290 -15.28 -13.36 13.21
C SER A 290 -16.00 -13.60 11.88
N SER A 291 -17.03 -14.44 11.84
CA SER A 291 -17.74 -14.81 10.60
C SER A 291 -18.74 -13.75 10.11
N GLY A 292 -19.30 -13.95 8.92
CA GLY A 292 -20.26 -13.02 8.31
C GLY A 292 -19.61 -11.68 7.95
N SER A 293 -20.30 -10.57 8.18
CA SER A 293 -19.80 -9.21 7.91
C SER A 293 -18.64 -8.76 8.82
N SER A 294 -18.22 -9.60 9.78
CA SER A 294 -17.00 -9.40 10.57
C SER A 294 -15.75 -10.04 9.93
N ALA A 295 -15.90 -10.84 8.87
CA ALA A 295 -14.79 -11.51 8.18
C ALA A 295 -14.06 -10.59 7.19
N THR A 296 -14.68 -9.47 6.83
CA THR A 296 -14.28 -8.56 5.74
C THR A 296 -14.18 -7.11 6.20
N LYS A 297 -14.11 -6.85 7.51
CA LYS A 297 -14.21 -5.51 8.10
C LYS A 297 -13.18 -4.53 7.53
N GLY A 298 -11.94 -4.98 7.33
CA GLY A 298 -10.99 -4.31 6.43
C GLY A 298 -10.81 -5.14 5.16
N GLN A 299 -10.57 -4.50 4.01
CA GLN A 299 -10.20 -5.22 2.78
C GLN A 299 -9.23 -4.41 1.91
N ILE A 300 -8.41 -5.12 1.14
CA ILE A 300 -7.81 -4.61 -0.10
C ILE A 300 -8.37 -5.47 -1.24
N ASN A 301 -9.10 -4.83 -2.15
CA ASN A 301 -9.85 -5.48 -3.22
C ASN A 301 -9.37 -4.98 -4.58
N TYR A 302 -9.31 -5.86 -5.58
CA TYR A 302 -9.19 -5.50 -6.99
C TYR A 302 -10.35 -6.10 -7.78
N ALA A 303 -11.21 -5.26 -8.36
CA ALA A 303 -12.41 -5.68 -9.08
C ALA A 303 -12.14 -5.73 -10.59
N HIS A 304 -11.97 -6.93 -11.14
CA HIS A 304 -11.59 -7.15 -12.55
C HIS A 304 -12.65 -6.68 -13.57
N ALA A 305 -13.90 -6.48 -13.14
CA ALA A 305 -14.97 -6.00 -14.02
C ALA A 305 -14.93 -4.48 -14.28
N SER A 306 -14.12 -3.74 -13.52
CA SER A 306 -14.01 -2.27 -13.59
C SER A 306 -12.57 -1.76 -13.47
N ASP A 307 -11.59 -2.67 -13.42
CA ASP A 307 -10.15 -2.43 -13.20
C ASP A 307 -9.86 -1.46 -12.03
N THR A 308 -10.67 -1.53 -10.97
CA THR A 308 -10.58 -0.64 -9.80
C THR A 308 -9.98 -1.35 -8.59
N MET A 309 -9.12 -0.63 -7.86
CA MET A 309 -8.61 -1.05 -6.55
C MET A 309 -9.35 -0.30 -5.44
N GLY A 310 -9.79 -1.02 -4.40
CA GLY A 310 -10.53 -0.44 -3.28
C GLY A 310 -9.95 -0.88 -1.93
N PHE A 311 -9.72 0.10 -1.06
CA PHE A 311 -9.32 -0.06 0.33
C PHE A 311 -10.55 0.18 1.20
N TYR A 312 -10.94 -0.83 1.99
CA TYR A 312 -12.16 -0.82 2.79
C TYR A 312 -11.84 -0.84 4.28
N THR A 313 -12.65 -0.11 5.06
CA THR A 313 -12.61 -0.06 6.53
C THR A 313 -14.04 -0.04 7.09
N ASP A 314 -14.30 -0.86 8.10
CA ASP A 314 -15.65 -1.16 8.62
C ASP A 314 -16.67 -1.59 7.53
N ASN A 315 -16.22 -2.41 6.56
CA ASN A 315 -16.92 -2.76 5.31
C ASN A 315 -17.29 -1.57 4.40
N SER A 316 -16.81 -0.35 4.69
CA SER A 316 -17.05 0.86 3.90
C SER A 316 -15.83 1.23 3.05
N LEU A 317 -16.05 1.71 1.83
CA LEU A 317 -14.97 2.08 0.90
C LEU A 317 -14.30 3.39 1.37
N ALA A 318 -13.02 3.31 1.74
CA ALA A 318 -12.26 4.43 2.30
C ALA A 318 -11.35 5.10 1.26
N ILE A 319 -10.70 4.31 0.39
CA ILE A 319 -9.91 4.81 -0.74
C ILE A 319 -10.21 3.97 -1.98
N THR A 320 -10.45 4.63 -3.11
CA THR A 320 -10.58 4.03 -4.45
C THR A 320 -9.43 4.48 -5.33
N ILE A 321 -8.91 3.59 -6.16
CA ILE A 321 -8.12 3.93 -7.35
C ILE A 321 -8.92 3.40 -8.54
N ASP A 322 -9.33 4.30 -9.44
CA ASP A 322 -10.09 3.90 -10.64
C ASP A 322 -9.19 3.43 -11.80
N SER A 323 -9.80 2.91 -12.85
CA SER A 323 -9.11 2.42 -14.05
C SER A 323 -8.37 3.50 -14.86
N ASN A 324 -8.58 4.78 -14.53
CA ASN A 324 -7.86 5.94 -15.07
C ASN A 324 -6.77 6.43 -14.09
N GLN A 325 -6.44 5.64 -13.06
CA GLN A 325 -5.48 5.93 -11.99
C GLN A 325 -5.87 7.13 -11.09
N LYS A 326 -7.16 7.49 -11.03
CA LYS A 326 -7.65 8.59 -10.19
C LYS A 326 -7.95 8.09 -8.78
N ILE A 327 -7.54 8.86 -7.78
CA ILE A 327 -7.68 8.50 -6.36
C ILE A 327 -8.92 9.19 -5.78
N GLY A 328 -9.83 8.40 -5.19
CA GLY A 328 -10.97 8.89 -4.43
C GLY A 328 -10.82 8.56 -2.94
N ILE A 329 -10.66 9.56 -2.07
CA ILE A 329 -10.61 9.38 -0.61
C ILE A 329 -12.01 9.68 -0.06
N GLY A 330 -12.68 8.66 0.49
CA GLY A 330 -14.11 8.73 0.80
C GLY A 330 -14.99 8.92 -0.44
N ASN A 331 -14.50 8.52 -1.62
CA ASN A 331 -15.20 8.68 -2.89
C ASN A 331 -15.04 7.41 -3.75
N SER A 332 -16.16 6.88 -4.27
CA SER A 332 -16.20 5.65 -5.07
C SER A 332 -16.05 5.87 -6.58
N ASN A 333 -16.12 7.11 -7.05
CA ASN A 333 -16.11 7.47 -8.47
C ASN A 333 -15.44 8.84 -8.71
N PRO A 334 -14.12 8.96 -8.45
CA PRO A 334 -13.37 10.20 -8.69
C PRO A 334 -13.45 10.61 -10.17
N GLY A 335 -13.55 9.65 -11.10
CA GLY A 335 -13.74 9.87 -12.53
C GLY A 335 -14.99 10.67 -12.93
N SER A 336 -16.00 10.82 -12.06
CA SER A 336 -17.21 11.62 -12.36
C SER A 336 -17.06 13.14 -12.18
N TYR A 337 -15.96 13.58 -11.58
CA TYR A 337 -15.62 15.00 -11.38
C TYR A 337 -14.85 15.55 -12.60
N ASP A 338 -14.57 16.87 -12.60
CA ASP A 338 -13.86 17.55 -13.70
C ASP A 338 -12.56 16.82 -14.11
N GLY A 339 -12.52 16.37 -15.36
CA GLY A 339 -11.41 15.59 -15.93
C GLY A 339 -10.07 16.32 -15.99
N SER A 340 -10.04 17.64 -15.77
CA SER A 340 -8.82 18.43 -15.68
C SER A 340 -8.20 18.50 -14.28
N THR A 341 -8.93 18.12 -13.24
CA THR A 341 -8.50 18.29 -11.83
C THR A 341 -8.73 17.07 -10.93
N ASN A 342 -9.44 16.03 -11.41
CA ASN A 342 -9.89 14.90 -10.58
C ASN A 342 -8.89 13.73 -10.39
N ASN A 343 -7.57 13.96 -10.51
CA ASN A 343 -6.57 12.96 -10.14
C ASN A 343 -6.62 12.57 -8.65
N LEU A 344 -7.05 13.51 -7.79
CA LEU A 344 -7.37 13.26 -6.38
C LEU A 344 -8.69 13.96 -6.04
N VAL A 345 -9.70 13.18 -5.64
CA VAL A 345 -10.99 13.67 -5.13
C VAL A 345 -11.11 13.27 -3.66
N VAL A 346 -11.38 14.25 -2.80
CA VAL A 346 -11.54 14.02 -1.35
C VAL A 346 -12.96 14.34 -0.92
N GLY A 347 -13.66 13.33 -0.41
CA GLY A 347 -15.03 13.42 0.09
C GLY A 347 -16.12 13.04 -0.91
N ASP A 348 -17.35 13.09 -0.42
CA ASP A 348 -18.60 12.81 -1.13
C ASP A 348 -19.59 13.97 -0.91
N THR A 349 -20.82 13.84 -1.40
CA THR A 349 -21.87 14.89 -1.32
C THR A 349 -22.56 15.00 0.05
N THR A 350 -22.02 14.41 1.11
CA THR A 350 -22.63 14.36 2.45
C THR A 350 -21.68 14.80 3.58
N GLY A 351 -22.25 15.42 4.61
CA GLY A 351 -21.53 15.82 5.82
C GLY A 351 -20.41 16.86 5.58
N HIS A 352 -19.43 16.90 6.49
CA HIS A 352 -18.22 17.69 6.32
C HIS A 352 -17.08 16.81 5.79
N LYS A 353 -16.36 17.33 4.79
CA LYS A 353 -15.18 16.71 4.16
C LYS A 353 -14.10 17.80 4.00
N GLY A 354 -12.83 17.45 4.01
CA GLY A 354 -11.74 18.43 3.95
C GLY A 354 -10.35 17.79 3.99
N ILE A 355 -9.33 18.64 3.89
CA ILE A 355 -7.90 18.26 3.88
C ILE A 355 -7.19 19.12 4.93
N THR A 356 -6.54 18.48 5.90
CA THR A 356 -5.69 19.16 6.90
C THR A 356 -4.23 18.95 6.53
N VAL A 357 -3.51 20.03 6.22
CA VAL A 357 -2.06 19.99 5.97
C VAL A 357 -1.35 20.53 7.21
N ILE A 358 -0.49 19.73 7.83
CA ILE A 358 0.22 20.05 9.07
C ILE A 358 1.74 19.88 8.88
N SER A 359 2.52 20.74 9.54
CA SER A 359 3.98 20.64 9.61
C SER A 359 4.49 20.97 11.03
N GLY A 360 5.81 20.97 11.23
CA GLY A 360 6.40 21.47 12.48
C GLY A 360 6.09 22.96 12.73
N SER A 361 6.16 23.39 13.98
CA SER A 361 5.80 24.76 14.44
C SER A 361 6.69 25.89 13.89
N THR A 362 7.79 25.57 13.21
CA THR A 362 8.65 26.52 12.49
C THR A 362 8.76 26.20 11.00
N SER A 363 7.97 25.24 10.52
CA SER A 363 7.97 24.75 9.14
C SER A 363 6.83 25.36 8.33
N THR A 364 6.85 25.15 7.01
CA THR A 364 5.78 25.55 6.09
C THR A 364 4.89 24.36 5.75
N ALA A 365 3.59 24.46 6.00
CA ALA A 365 2.59 23.59 5.37
C ALA A 365 2.21 24.24 4.03
N SER A 366 2.12 23.49 2.93
CA SER A 366 1.73 24.08 1.65
C SER A 366 1.05 23.09 0.71
N VAL A 367 0.24 23.65 -0.19
CA VAL A 367 -0.16 23.03 -1.47
C VAL A 367 0.66 23.72 -2.55
N ALA A 368 1.52 22.96 -3.24
CA ALA A 368 2.46 23.48 -4.22
C ALA A 368 2.04 23.15 -5.66
N PHE A 369 2.33 24.09 -6.57
CA PHE A 369 2.08 24.01 -8.00
C PHE A 369 3.41 24.23 -8.72
N GLY A 370 3.87 23.23 -9.47
CA GLY A 370 5.16 23.25 -10.15
C GLY A 370 5.04 23.24 -11.68
N ASP A 371 6.01 23.87 -12.34
CA ASP A 371 6.23 23.81 -13.80
C ASP A 371 7.43 22.90 -14.17
N GLY A 372 8.01 22.21 -13.18
CA GLY A 372 9.12 21.27 -13.37
C GLY A 372 9.62 20.66 -12.06
N THR A 373 10.93 20.43 -11.97
CA THR A 373 11.61 19.86 -10.79
C THR A 373 12.63 20.86 -10.19
N GLY A 374 13.13 20.58 -8.98
CA GLY A 374 14.02 21.50 -8.27
C GLY A 374 13.30 22.81 -7.92
N VAL A 375 13.89 23.96 -8.25
CA VAL A 375 13.28 25.29 -8.02
C VAL A 375 11.96 25.51 -8.78
N ASN A 376 11.69 24.68 -9.79
CA ASN A 376 10.47 24.70 -10.58
C ASN A 376 9.34 23.82 -10.01
N ALA A 377 9.60 23.05 -8.94
CA ALA A 377 8.59 22.19 -8.32
C ALA A 377 7.55 22.95 -7.45
N TYR A 378 7.77 24.24 -7.18
CA TYR A 378 6.96 25.04 -6.25
C TYR A 378 6.84 26.51 -6.69
N LYS A 379 6.74 26.74 -8.01
CA LYS A 379 6.60 28.08 -8.61
C LYS A 379 5.33 28.81 -8.19
N GLY A 380 4.23 28.09 -7.96
CA GLY A 380 3.06 28.59 -7.24
C GLY A 380 2.89 27.83 -5.92
N GLN A 381 2.41 28.48 -4.87
CA GLN A 381 2.00 27.79 -3.64
C GLN A 381 0.86 28.52 -2.92
N LEU A 382 0.01 27.76 -2.25
CA LEU A 382 -0.70 28.22 -1.05
C LEU A 382 0.07 27.70 0.16
N ALA A 383 0.62 28.59 0.98
CA ALA A 383 1.54 28.25 2.07
C ALA A 383 1.09 28.85 3.41
N TYR A 384 1.24 28.10 4.50
CA TYR A 384 1.11 28.59 5.87
C TYR A 384 2.45 28.49 6.60
N TYR A 385 3.02 29.64 6.97
CA TYR A 385 4.29 29.76 7.67
C TYR A 385 4.06 29.79 9.18
N HIS A 386 4.20 28.65 9.85
CA HIS A 386 3.99 28.55 11.30
C HIS A 386 4.96 29.45 12.11
N GLY A 387 6.18 29.68 11.59
CA GLY A 387 7.15 30.57 12.24
C GLY A 387 6.79 32.06 12.24
N SER A 388 5.70 32.47 11.54
CA SER A 388 5.19 33.84 11.53
C SER A 388 3.66 33.92 11.54
N ASP A 389 2.97 32.81 11.86
CA ASP A 389 1.51 32.61 11.80
C ASP A 389 0.83 33.29 10.60
N ALA A 390 1.38 33.08 9.39
CA ALA A 390 0.97 33.81 8.19
C ALA A 390 0.57 32.88 7.04
N LEU A 391 -0.56 33.20 6.40
CA LEU A 391 -1.04 32.54 5.18
C LEU A 391 -0.57 33.34 3.96
N ALA A 392 0.06 32.68 2.99
CA ALA A 392 0.67 33.32 1.83
C ALA A 392 0.32 32.64 0.51
N PHE A 393 0.24 33.45 -0.54
CA PHE A 393 0.03 33.05 -1.93
C PHE A 393 1.28 33.41 -2.72
N ILE A 394 1.95 32.38 -3.23
CA ILE A 394 3.22 32.46 -3.95
C ILE A 394 2.97 32.26 -5.43
N SER A 395 3.62 33.05 -6.27
CA SER A 395 3.58 32.96 -7.74
C SER A 395 4.94 33.31 -8.34
N ASN A 396 5.35 32.60 -9.40
CA ASN A 396 6.71 32.64 -9.97
C ASN A 396 7.86 32.36 -8.96
N GLY A 397 7.56 31.80 -7.78
CA GLY A 397 8.49 31.63 -6.66
C GLY A 397 8.68 32.87 -5.78
N LEU A 398 7.82 33.90 -5.94
CA LEU A 398 7.77 35.10 -5.09
C LEU A 398 6.47 35.15 -4.30
N GLU A 399 6.51 35.72 -3.10
CA GLU A 399 5.32 35.92 -2.28
C GLU A 399 4.53 37.15 -2.75
N THR A 400 3.40 36.90 -3.42
CA THR A 400 2.60 37.96 -4.06
C THR A 400 1.46 38.49 -3.18
N MET A 401 1.00 37.71 -2.20
CA MET A 401 -0.03 38.13 -1.24
C MET A 401 0.15 37.39 0.09
N ARG A 402 -0.09 38.08 1.21
CA ARG A 402 -0.03 37.53 2.58
C ARG A 402 -1.21 38.00 3.43
N ILE A 403 -1.77 37.14 4.27
CA ILE A 403 -2.44 37.53 5.50
C ILE A 403 -1.47 37.23 6.64
N ASP A 404 -1.05 38.27 7.38
CA ASP A 404 -0.11 38.11 8.49
C ASP A 404 -0.80 37.73 9.82
N SER A 405 0.00 37.45 10.85
CA SER A 405 -0.49 37.08 12.20
C SER A 405 -1.30 38.17 12.90
N SER A 406 -1.28 39.41 12.40
CA SER A 406 -2.14 40.52 12.84
C SER A 406 -3.43 40.63 12.00
N ASN A 407 -3.71 39.64 11.15
CA ASN A 407 -4.82 39.57 10.21
C ASN A 407 -4.82 40.73 9.18
N LYS A 408 -3.64 41.19 8.77
CA LYS A 408 -3.47 42.27 7.78
C LYS A 408 -3.13 41.71 6.41
N LEU A 409 -3.80 42.22 5.37
CA LEU A 409 -3.61 41.78 3.99
C LEU A 409 -2.49 42.60 3.32
N GLY A 410 -1.42 41.94 2.92
CA GLY A 410 -0.36 42.49 2.08
C GLY A 410 -0.51 42.00 0.64
N VAL A 411 -0.35 42.89 -0.33
CA VAL A 411 -0.22 42.58 -1.77
C VAL A 411 1.11 43.13 -2.23
N ASN A 412 1.99 42.27 -2.76
CA ASN A 412 3.43 42.53 -2.91
C ASN A 412 4.11 43.04 -1.61
N ASN A 413 3.58 42.69 -0.44
CA ASN A 413 4.07 43.15 0.86
C ASN A 413 4.04 42.01 1.90
N THR A 414 5.17 41.76 2.55
CA THR A 414 5.35 40.63 3.49
C THR A 414 5.18 41.03 4.97
N THR A 415 5.05 42.33 5.26
CA THR A 415 4.94 42.89 6.62
C THR A 415 3.86 43.99 6.73
N PRO A 416 2.60 43.75 6.29
CA PRO A 416 1.57 44.79 6.23
C PRO A 416 1.27 45.42 7.60
N SER A 417 1.34 44.65 8.70
CA SER A 417 1.24 45.15 10.08
C SER A 417 2.26 46.23 10.47
N SER A 418 3.39 46.38 9.76
CA SER A 418 4.41 47.41 10.05
C SER A 418 4.03 48.81 9.54
N TYR A 419 2.99 48.94 8.73
CA TYR A 419 2.48 50.21 8.20
C TYR A 419 1.46 50.84 9.17
N HIS A 420 1.04 52.08 8.90
CA HIS A 420 0.19 52.91 9.78
C HIS A 420 -1.00 52.14 10.38
N SER A 421 -1.00 51.97 11.70
CA SER A 421 -1.83 50.97 12.41
C SER A 421 -3.35 51.15 12.27
N ALA A 422 -3.83 52.37 12.00
CA ALA A 422 -5.24 52.67 11.74
C ALA A 422 -5.63 52.55 10.24
N ALA A 423 -4.68 52.24 9.35
CA ALA A 423 -4.89 52.19 7.89
C ALA A 423 -4.25 50.96 7.20
N ASN A 424 -3.70 50.00 7.95
CA ASN A 424 -2.91 48.88 7.41
C ASN A 424 -3.69 47.56 7.17
N ASN A 425 -5.03 47.59 7.15
CA ASN A 425 -5.83 46.38 6.87
C ASN A 425 -5.58 45.80 5.47
N LEU A 426 -5.28 46.68 4.51
CA LEU A 426 -4.73 46.35 3.19
C LEU A 426 -3.49 47.22 2.98
N VAL A 427 -2.36 46.63 2.64
CA VAL A 427 -1.15 47.32 2.19
C VAL A 427 -0.77 46.78 0.82
N VAL A 428 -0.55 47.67 -0.14
CA VAL A 428 -0.18 47.33 -1.53
C VAL A 428 1.20 47.90 -1.83
N GLY A 429 2.07 47.04 -2.35
CA GLY A 429 3.43 47.37 -2.75
C GLY A 429 4.45 47.42 -1.61
N ASN A 430 5.73 47.52 -1.97
CA ASN A 430 6.84 47.58 -1.01
C ASN A 430 7.86 48.67 -1.36
N THR A 431 8.55 48.55 -2.50
CA THR A 431 9.61 49.48 -2.93
C THR A 431 9.66 49.61 -4.45
N GLY A 432 9.74 50.84 -4.96
CA GLY A 432 9.64 51.15 -6.39
C GLY A 432 8.28 51.76 -6.73
N ASP A 433 7.94 51.76 -8.02
CA ASP A 433 6.64 52.23 -8.49
C ASP A 433 5.58 51.15 -8.28
N GLU A 434 4.61 51.44 -7.41
CA GLU A 434 3.57 50.52 -6.92
C GLU A 434 2.22 51.25 -6.92
N GLY A 435 1.10 50.53 -7.06
CA GLY A 435 -0.20 51.22 -7.11
C GLY A 435 -1.43 50.32 -7.19
N ILE A 436 -2.60 50.98 -7.24
CA ILE A 436 -3.93 50.35 -7.31
C ILE A 436 -4.67 50.94 -8.51
N SER A 437 -4.99 50.12 -9.50
CA SER A 437 -5.86 50.51 -10.62
C SER A 437 -7.33 50.17 -10.32
N ILE A 438 -8.18 51.19 -10.23
CA ILE A 438 -9.64 51.01 -10.09
C ILE A 438 -10.26 51.09 -11.49
N ILE A 439 -10.56 49.93 -12.08
CA ILE A 439 -11.09 49.83 -13.45
C ILE A 439 -12.59 49.50 -13.38
N SER A 440 -13.40 50.17 -14.21
CA SER A 440 -14.83 49.89 -14.37
C SER A 440 -15.23 49.85 -15.86
N GLY A 441 -16.47 49.51 -16.17
CA GLY A 441 -16.98 49.55 -17.56
C GLY A 441 -17.11 50.99 -18.07
N THR A 442 -17.06 51.18 -19.39
CA THR A 442 -17.03 52.50 -20.05
C THR A 442 -18.30 53.35 -19.88
N ALA A 443 -19.34 52.82 -19.24
CA ALA A 443 -20.56 53.54 -18.87
C ALA A 443 -20.85 53.48 -17.34
N ASN A 444 -19.86 53.04 -16.56
CA ASN A 444 -19.90 52.93 -15.10
C ASN A 444 -18.96 53.96 -14.48
N SER A 445 -18.73 53.82 -13.17
CA SER A 445 -17.81 54.67 -12.42
C SER A 445 -16.88 53.83 -11.55
N GLY A 446 -15.58 54.13 -11.57
CA GLY A 446 -14.62 53.61 -10.60
C GLY A 446 -14.65 54.46 -9.34
N SER A 447 -14.65 53.88 -8.13
CA SER A 447 -14.64 54.67 -6.89
C SER A 447 -13.80 54.07 -5.77
N LEU A 448 -13.18 54.96 -4.99
CA LEU A 448 -12.76 54.71 -3.62
C LEU A 448 -13.83 55.28 -2.69
N THR A 449 -14.35 54.44 -1.80
CA THR A 449 -15.57 54.73 -1.04
C THR A 449 -15.32 54.66 0.47
N PHE A 450 -15.92 55.61 1.20
CA PHE A 450 -15.84 55.79 2.65
C PHE A 450 -17.25 55.81 3.25
N GLY A 451 -17.51 55.00 4.27
CA GLY A 451 -18.84 54.84 4.85
C GLY A 451 -18.84 54.46 6.32
N ASP A 452 -19.95 54.74 6.99
CA ASP A 452 -20.18 54.55 8.44
C ASP A 452 -21.32 53.57 8.75
N GLY A 453 -21.88 52.90 7.73
CA GLY A 453 -22.98 51.95 7.89
C GLY A 453 -23.31 51.20 6.59
N THR A 454 -24.59 50.85 6.41
CA THR A 454 -25.11 50.12 5.24
C THR A 454 -26.08 50.96 4.41
N GLY A 455 -26.42 50.51 3.19
CA GLY A 455 -27.22 51.31 2.25
C GLY A 455 -26.49 52.62 1.91
N ALA A 456 -27.21 53.75 1.89
CA ALA A 456 -26.62 55.07 1.64
C ALA A 456 -25.51 55.48 2.64
N ALA A 457 -25.48 54.89 3.84
CA ALA A 457 -24.41 55.13 4.81
C ALA A 457 -23.08 54.44 4.43
N ALA A 458 -23.10 53.45 3.54
CA ALA A 458 -21.89 52.76 3.08
C ALA A 458 -21.03 53.60 2.14
N TYR A 459 -21.56 54.70 1.58
CA TYR A 459 -20.88 55.51 0.56
C TYR A 459 -21.08 57.03 0.69
N LYS A 460 -21.24 57.54 1.92
CA LYS A 460 -21.37 58.99 2.16
C LYS A 460 -20.14 59.79 1.72
N GLY A 461 -18.94 59.22 1.79
CA GLY A 461 -17.72 59.82 1.25
C GLY A 461 -17.25 59.02 0.04
N GLN A 462 -16.91 59.66 -1.08
CA GLN A 462 -16.36 58.96 -2.24
C GLN A 462 -15.35 59.83 -2.98
N ILE A 463 -14.36 59.19 -3.61
CA ILE A 463 -13.63 59.72 -4.76
C ILE A 463 -14.05 58.83 -5.93
N ILE A 464 -14.68 59.41 -6.95
CA ILE A 464 -15.36 58.67 -8.02
C ILE A 464 -15.00 59.24 -9.40
N TYR A 465 -14.58 58.38 -10.32
CA TYR A 465 -14.37 58.74 -11.72
C TYR A 465 -15.52 58.20 -12.57
N GLU A 466 -16.20 59.07 -13.30
CA GLU A 466 -17.45 58.79 -14.03
C GLU A 466 -17.20 58.78 -15.54
N HIS A 467 -17.16 57.59 -16.17
CA HIS A 467 -16.80 57.45 -17.58
C HIS A 467 -17.85 58.02 -18.56
N ASN A 468 -19.10 58.23 -18.14
CA ASN A 468 -20.12 58.87 -18.99
C ASN A 468 -19.87 60.38 -19.21
N ASN A 469 -19.03 60.99 -18.37
CA ASN A 469 -18.77 62.43 -18.32
C ASN A 469 -17.26 62.76 -18.33
N ASP A 470 -16.41 61.73 -18.34
CA ASP A 470 -14.94 61.75 -18.17
C ASP A 470 -14.48 62.68 -17.03
N ALA A 471 -15.18 62.60 -15.89
CA ALA A 471 -15.06 63.52 -14.77
C ALA A 471 -14.70 62.83 -13.44
N LEU A 472 -13.94 63.51 -12.60
CA LEU A 472 -13.56 63.07 -11.25
C LEU A 472 -14.35 63.88 -10.21
N ALA A 473 -15.27 63.25 -9.48
CA ALA A 473 -16.03 63.87 -8.41
C ALA A 473 -15.59 63.40 -7.01
N ILE A 474 -15.81 64.26 -6.02
CA ILE A 474 -15.60 64.01 -4.59
C ILE A 474 -16.93 64.21 -3.88
N ASN A 475 -17.49 63.11 -3.37
CA ASN A 475 -18.74 63.10 -2.63
C ASN A 475 -18.47 63.19 -1.12
N VAL A 476 -19.27 63.98 -0.41
CA VAL A 476 -19.20 64.18 1.05
C VAL A 476 -20.63 64.22 1.61
N ASN A 477 -20.87 63.49 2.69
CA ASN A 477 -22.19 63.34 3.32
C ASN A 477 -23.31 62.84 2.36
N GLY A 478 -22.94 62.09 1.32
CA GLY A 478 -23.88 61.52 0.33
C GLY A 478 -24.24 62.44 -0.84
N SER A 479 -23.63 63.63 -0.93
CA SER A 479 -23.77 64.55 -2.07
C SER A 479 -22.41 64.88 -2.67
N GLU A 480 -22.39 65.26 -3.94
CA GLU A 480 -21.20 65.83 -4.58
C GLU A 480 -20.83 67.18 -3.94
N ALA A 481 -19.54 67.38 -3.65
CA ALA A 481 -19.02 68.61 -3.04
C ALA A 481 -18.00 69.33 -3.94
N MET A 482 -17.27 68.57 -4.76
CA MET A 482 -16.28 69.06 -5.71
C MET A 482 -16.21 68.13 -6.93
N ARG A 483 -15.98 68.69 -8.12
CA ARG A 483 -15.76 67.96 -9.37
C ARG A 483 -14.61 68.55 -10.16
N ILE A 484 -13.89 67.71 -10.89
CA ILE A 484 -13.07 68.09 -12.04
C ILE A 484 -13.77 67.50 -13.27
N ASP A 485 -14.20 68.34 -14.20
CA ASP A 485 -14.88 67.88 -15.42
C ASP A 485 -13.90 67.42 -16.52
N SER A 486 -14.43 66.96 -17.65
CA SER A 486 -13.65 66.51 -18.80
C SER A 486 -12.94 67.63 -19.58
N GLY A 487 -13.22 68.90 -19.29
CA GLY A 487 -12.42 70.05 -19.71
C GLY A 487 -11.26 70.36 -18.75
N GLY A 488 -11.24 69.73 -17.57
CA GLY A 488 -10.31 70.01 -16.48
C GLY A 488 -10.75 71.15 -15.55
N ASN A 489 -11.99 71.63 -15.65
CA ASN A 489 -12.50 72.72 -14.81
C ASN A 489 -12.81 72.20 -13.40
N VAL A 490 -12.39 72.94 -12.39
CA VAL A 490 -12.65 72.66 -10.98
C VAL A 490 -13.95 73.33 -10.55
N ILE A 491 -14.90 72.54 -10.07
CA ILE A 491 -16.23 72.97 -9.64
C ILE A 491 -16.35 72.67 -8.15
N ILE A 492 -16.80 73.64 -7.34
CA ILE A 492 -16.98 73.49 -5.89
C ILE A 492 -18.37 73.99 -5.49
N GLY A 493 -19.16 73.14 -4.83
CA GLY A 493 -20.52 73.45 -4.38
C GLY A 493 -21.60 73.40 -5.48
N ASP A 494 -21.26 72.93 -6.68
CA ASP A 494 -22.19 72.61 -7.77
C ASP A 494 -21.68 71.41 -8.57
N THR A 495 -22.48 70.89 -9.50
CA THR A 495 -22.11 69.78 -10.38
C THR A 495 -21.79 70.20 -11.83
N THR A 496 -21.97 71.49 -12.15
CA THR A 496 -21.73 72.08 -13.46
C THR A 496 -20.80 73.29 -13.36
N ALA A 497 -19.84 73.41 -14.27
CA ALA A 497 -19.00 74.60 -14.39
C ALA A 497 -19.82 75.80 -14.89
N GLU A 498 -19.43 77.00 -14.47
CA GLU A 498 -19.85 78.23 -15.16
C GLU A 498 -19.01 78.37 -16.43
N THR A 499 -19.61 78.93 -17.50
CA THR A 499 -18.95 79.01 -18.81
C THR A 499 -17.72 79.92 -18.74
N ASP A 500 -16.60 79.48 -19.35
CA ASP A 500 -15.30 80.15 -19.39
C ASP A 500 -14.50 80.22 -18.05
N TYR A 501 -14.93 79.52 -16.98
CA TYR A 501 -14.20 79.49 -15.69
C TYR A 501 -13.54 78.13 -15.37
N ILE A 502 -12.21 78.11 -15.29
CA ILE A 502 -11.43 76.95 -14.81
C ILE A 502 -11.67 76.64 -13.32
N LEU A 503 -12.13 77.63 -12.54
CA LEU A 503 -12.55 77.45 -11.14
C LEU A 503 -13.91 78.12 -10.91
N SER A 504 -14.95 77.32 -10.71
CA SER A 504 -16.28 77.79 -10.29
C SER A 504 -16.55 77.42 -8.82
N VAL A 505 -17.01 78.39 -8.02
CA VAL A 505 -17.31 78.20 -6.59
C VAL A 505 -18.69 78.76 -6.26
N LYS A 506 -19.66 77.87 -6.09
CA LYS A 506 -21.07 78.23 -5.80
C LYS A 506 -21.27 78.50 -4.31
N GLY A 507 -20.85 79.68 -3.86
CA GLY A 507 -21.02 80.11 -2.47
C GLY A 507 -20.14 81.29 -2.09
N LYS A 508 -19.68 81.31 -0.84
CA LYS A 508 -18.73 82.31 -0.34
C LYS A 508 -17.35 81.67 -0.20
N ALA A 509 -16.41 82.06 -1.06
CA ALA A 509 -15.00 81.77 -0.87
C ALA A 509 -14.35 82.82 0.05
N VAL A 510 -13.31 82.42 0.79
CA VAL A 510 -12.45 83.31 1.57
C VAL A 510 -11.01 83.06 1.15
N PHE A 511 -10.31 84.13 0.79
CA PHE A 511 -8.92 84.10 0.34
C PHE A 511 -8.09 85.00 1.26
N GLY A 512 -6.85 84.59 1.57
CA GLY A 512 -5.92 85.45 2.31
C GLY A 512 -5.35 86.57 1.43
N GLU A 513 -5.09 86.25 0.16
CA GLU A 513 -4.66 87.15 -0.90
C GLU A 513 -5.19 86.60 -2.24
N ILE A 514 -5.47 87.48 -3.20
CA ILE A 514 -5.73 87.12 -4.60
C ILE A 514 -4.86 88.02 -5.46
N LYS A 515 -3.91 87.45 -6.21
CA LYS A 515 -3.33 88.15 -7.35
C LYS A 515 -4.31 88.02 -8.52
N LEU A 516 -4.84 89.16 -8.96
CA LEU A 516 -5.59 89.25 -10.21
C LEU A 516 -4.64 89.60 -11.36
N ASP A 517 -4.93 89.07 -12.54
CA ASP A 517 -4.36 89.57 -13.79
C ASP A 517 -5.31 90.62 -14.35
N ALA A 518 -4.80 91.81 -14.65
CA ALA A 518 -5.60 93.00 -14.94
C ALA A 518 -4.79 94.03 -15.72
N ASP A 519 -5.30 94.48 -16.87
CA ASP A 519 -4.79 95.68 -17.54
C ASP A 519 -5.02 96.90 -16.63
N TRP A 520 -3.95 97.60 -16.30
CA TRP A 520 -3.98 98.73 -15.36
C TRP A 520 -4.33 100.06 -16.05
N ALA A 521 -4.82 101.03 -15.28
CA ALA A 521 -5.56 102.18 -15.79
C ALA A 521 -4.70 103.36 -16.29
N ASP A 522 -3.37 103.29 -16.17
CA ASP A 522 -2.42 104.40 -16.39
C ASP A 522 -2.60 105.13 -17.75
N TYR A 523 -3.26 104.50 -18.72
CA TYR A 523 -3.65 105.08 -20.01
C TYR A 523 -4.48 106.38 -19.89
N VAL A 524 -5.11 106.65 -18.75
CA VAL A 524 -5.83 107.92 -18.49
C VAL A 524 -4.86 109.12 -18.40
N PHE A 525 -3.58 108.90 -18.12
CA PHE A 525 -2.55 109.93 -18.05
C PHE A 525 -1.76 110.16 -19.35
N GLU A 526 -2.00 109.37 -20.41
CA GLU A 526 -1.30 109.52 -21.70
C GLU A 526 -1.69 110.81 -22.45
N ASP A 527 -0.74 111.39 -23.18
CA ASP A 527 -0.89 112.71 -23.84
C ASP A 527 -2.03 112.76 -24.88
N ASP A 528 -2.47 111.62 -25.41
CA ASP A 528 -3.58 111.53 -26.37
C ASP A 528 -4.92 111.15 -25.72
N TYR A 529 -4.98 110.87 -24.41
CA TYR A 529 -6.23 110.54 -23.73
C TYR A 529 -7.24 111.71 -23.80
N LYS A 530 -8.51 111.37 -24.06
CA LYS A 530 -9.59 112.36 -24.26
C LYS A 530 -10.51 112.39 -23.06
N LEU A 531 -10.06 113.09 -22.01
CA LEU A 531 -10.90 113.41 -20.86
C LEU A 531 -12.18 114.13 -21.33
N MET A 532 -13.33 113.54 -20.99
CA MET A 532 -14.67 114.04 -21.29
C MET A 532 -14.91 115.40 -20.59
N SER A 533 -15.84 116.24 -21.05
CA SER A 533 -16.23 117.42 -20.26
C SER A 533 -17.09 117.01 -19.06
N LEU A 534 -17.14 117.81 -17.99
CA LEU A 534 -18.02 117.49 -16.85
C LEU A 534 -19.50 117.61 -17.25
N GLU A 535 -19.78 118.48 -18.20
CA GLU A 535 -21.09 118.69 -18.82
C GLU A 535 -21.53 117.46 -19.64
N ASP A 536 -20.62 116.81 -20.37
CA ASP A 536 -20.88 115.55 -21.08
C ASP A 536 -20.98 114.35 -20.13
N VAL A 537 -20.20 114.33 -19.03
CA VAL A 537 -20.33 113.32 -17.96
C VAL A 537 -21.68 113.44 -17.27
N GLU A 538 -22.11 114.64 -16.89
CA GLU A 538 -23.44 114.89 -16.32
C GLU A 538 -24.55 114.44 -17.28
N LYS A 539 -24.43 114.75 -18.57
CA LYS A 539 -25.35 114.26 -19.59
C LYS A 539 -25.39 112.72 -19.63
N SER A 540 -24.23 112.05 -19.67
CA SER A 540 -24.14 110.59 -19.70
C SER A 540 -24.75 109.93 -18.45
N ILE A 541 -24.57 110.53 -17.26
CA ILE A 541 -25.21 110.06 -16.02
C ILE A 541 -26.74 110.22 -16.10
N ASN A 542 -27.24 111.33 -16.63
CA ASN A 542 -28.68 111.55 -16.78
C ASN A 542 -29.32 110.65 -17.85
N GLU A 543 -28.57 110.25 -18.89
CA GLU A 543 -29.04 109.35 -19.96
C GLU A 543 -28.97 107.86 -19.58
N ASN A 544 -27.95 107.44 -18.82
CA ASN A 544 -27.67 106.01 -18.55
C ASN A 544 -27.85 105.60 -17.07
N GLY A 545 -27.87 106.54 -16.13
CA GLY A 545 -28.01 106.29 -14.69
C GLY A 545 -26.72 105.88 -13.97
N HIS A 546 -25.58 105.90 -14.63
CA HIS A 546 -24.26 105.54 -14.08
C HIS A 546 -23.12 106.32 -14.76
N LEU A 547 -21.89 106.17 -14.25
CA LEU A 547 -20.71 106.81 -14.82
C LEU A 547 -20.30 106.20 -16.17
N PRO A 548 -19.72 106.98 -17.11
CA PRO A 548 -19.19 106.46 -18.37
C PRO A 548 -18.13 105.38 -18.14
N GLY A 549 -18.30 104.23 -18.80
CA GLY A 549 -17.38 103.08 -18.71
C GLY A 549 -17.54 102.21 -17.45
N VAL A 550 -18.35 102.62 -16.47
CA VAL A 550 -18.75 101.76 -15.35
C VAL A 550 -19.99 100.96 -15.78
N PRO A 551 -20.08 99.64 -15.55
CA PRO A 551 -21.27 98.87 -15.90
C PRO A 551 -22.49 99.28 -15.06
N SER A 552 -23.71 99.13 -15.59
CA SER A 552 -24.91 99.42 -14.81
C SER A 552 -25.16 98.35 -13.75
N GLY A 553 -25.86 98.71 -12.67
CA GLY A 553 -26.22 97.74 -11.62
C GLY A 553 -27.03 96.55 -12.17
N LYS A 554 -27.84 96.77 -13.20
CA LYS A 554 -28.63 95.72 -13.85
C LYS A 554 -27.76 94.77 -14.68
N ASP A 555 -26.72 95.28 -15.33
CA ASP A 555 -25.77 94.44 -16.07
C ASP A 555 -24.95 93.58 -15.11
N VAL A 556 -24.59 94.12 -13.95
CA VAL A 556 -23.92 93.40 -12.86
C VAL A 556 -24.81 92.32 -12.24
N GLU A 557 -26.09 92.61 -11.99
CA GLU A 557 -27.08 91.62 -11.53
C GLU A 557 -27.33 90.49 -12.54
N THR A 558 -27.18 90.77 -13.84
CA THR A 558 -27.48 89.82 -14.92
C THR A 558 -26.26 88.98 -15.34
N ASN A 559 -25.07 89.59 -15.42
CA ASN A 559 -23.87 88.98 -16.02
C ASN A 559 -22.70 88.84 -15.03
N GLY A 560 -22.87 89.24 -13.77
CA GLY A 560 -21.80 89.26 -12.76
C GLY A 560 -20.84 90.44 -12.92
N LEU A 561 -19.70 90.37 -12.21
CA LEU A 561 -18.71 91.45 -12.18
C LEU A 561 -17.28 90.90 -12.11
N MET A 562 -16.49 91.15 -13.16
CA MET A 562 -15.08 90.80 -13.21
C MET A 562 -14.26 91.72 -12.30
N ALA A 563 -13.73 91.17 -11.19
CA ALA A 563 -13.03 91.96 -10.18
C ALA A 563 -11.79 92.70 -10.70
N SER A 564 -11.03 92.10 -11.63
CA SER A 564 -9.88 92.71 -12.30
C SER A 564 -10.29 93.96 -13.10
N SER A 565 -11.25 93.77 -14.01
CA SER A 565 -11.82 94.84 -14.84
C SER A 565 -12.43 95.97 -14.00
N MET A 566 -13.11 95.65 -12.90
CA MET A 566 -13.70 96.67 -12.02
C MET A 566 -12.64 97.43 -11.21
N LEU A 567 -11.55 96.80 -10.76
CA LEU A 567 -10.46 97.49 -10.10
C LEU A 567 -9.73 98.45 -11.06
N SER A 568 -9.49 98.01 -12.30
CA SER A 568 -8.97 98.88 -13.37
C SER A 568 -9.92 100.05 -13.67
N THR A 569 -11.21 99.76 -13.84
CA THR A 569 -12.25 100.77 -14.09
C THR A 569 -12.37 101.78 -12.94
N HIS A 570 -12.33 101.32 -11.68
CA HIS A 570 -12.28 102.20 -10.51
C HIS A 570 -11.04 103.10 -10.54
N MET A 571 -9.86 102.57 -10.88
CA MET A 571 -8.66 103.38 -10.98
C MET A 571 -8.78 104.41 -12.12
N ALA A 572 -9.26 104.03 -13.31
CA ALA A 572 -9.52 104.96 -14.40
C ALA A 572 -10.46 106.12 -13.98
N LYS A 573 -11.53 105.83 -13.23
CA LYS A 573 -12.41 106.88 -12.68
C LYS A 573 -11.72 107.76 -11.61
N ILE A 574 -10.81 107.21 -10.80
CA ILE A 574 -10.01 107.96 -9.82
C ILE A 574 -9.02 108.89 -10.53
N GLU A 575 -8.43 108.45 -11.64
CA GLU A 575 -7.48 109.22 -12.45
C GLU A 575 -8.19 110.32 -13.25
N GLU A 576 -9.35 110.03 -13.85
CA GLU A 576 -10.24 111.04 -14.45
C GLU A 576 -10.64 112.11 -13.42
N LEU A 577 -11.09 111.69 -12.22
CA LEU A 577 -11.43 112.59 -11.11
C LEU A 577 -10.22 113.43 -10.65
N THR A 578 -9.02 112.87 -10.70
CA THR A 578 -7.76 113.57 -10.40
C THR A 578 -7.45 114.61 -11.47
N LEU A 579 -7.65 114.31 -12.75
CA LEU A 579 -7.51 115.27 -13.85
C LEU A 579 -8.54 116.40 -13.75
N TYR A 580 -9.81 116.10 -13.48
CA TYR A 580 -10.83 117.13 -13.20
C TYR A 580 -10.46 118.00 -11.99
N SER A 581 -9.93 117.41 -10.92
CA SER A 581 -9.46 118.13 -9.74
C SER A 581 -8.27 119.05 -10.05
N ILE A 582 -7.34 118.60 -10.91
CA ILE A 582 -6.22 119.42 -11.41
C ILE A 582 -6.74 120.58 -12.28
N GLN A 583 -7.70 120.35 -13.16
CA GLN A 583 -8.34 121.41 -13.96
C GLN A 583 -9.10 122.42 -13.07
N GLN A 584 -9.86 121.94 -12.09
CA GLN A 584 -10.58 122.78 -11.14
C GLN A 584 -9.61 123.63 -10.29
N ASN A 585 -8.50 123.05 -9.82
CA ASN A 585 -7.44 123.78 -9.10
C ASN A 585 -6.76 124.84 -9.99
N LYS A 586 -6.51 124.54 -11.28
CA LYS A 586 -6.05 125.52 -12.27
C LYS A 586 -7.08 126.66 -12.46
N LYS A 587 -8.38 126.34 -12.55
CA LYS A 587 -9.49 127.31 -12.69
C LYS A 587 -9.61 128.20 -11.45
N LEU A 588 -9.59 127.61 -10.25
CA LEU A 588 -9.61 128.32 -8.96
C LEU A 588 -8.40 129.25 -8.79
N LYS A 589 -7.18 128.82 -9.15
CA LYS A 589 -5.99 129.69 -9.15
C LYS A 589 -6.05 130.83 -10.17
N SER A 590 -6.74 130.61 -11.29
CA SER A 590 -7.01 131.68 -12.27
C SER A 590 -8.06 132.67 -11.76
N GLN A 591 -9.11 132.17 -11.12
CA GLN A 591 -10.15 132.98 -10.47
C GLN A 591 -9.59 133.78 -9.29
N ASP A 592 -8.74 133.20 -8.44
CA ASP A 592 -8.03 133.90 -7.36
C ASP A 592 -7.14 135.04 -7.90
N LYS A 593 -6.41 134.81 -9.00
CA LYS A 593 -5.67 135.87 -9.71
C LYS A 593 -6.60 136.96 -10.25
N MET A 594 -7.73 136.60 -10.86
CA MET A 594 -8.72 137.57 -11.34
C MET A 594 -9.37 138.36 -10.20
N ILE A 595 -9.71 137.72 -9.08
CA ILE A 595 -10.27 138.35 -7.87
C ILE A 595 -9.25 139.32 -7.30
N LYS A 596 -7.98 138.92 -7.12
CA LYS A 596 -6.90 139.82 -6.67
C LYS A 596 -6.69 141.00 -7.62
N ALA A 597 -6.74 140.79 -8.93
CA ALA A 597 -6.65 141.86 -9.92
C ALA A 597 -7.88 142.79 -9.91
N LEU A 598 -9.08 142.25 -9.67
CA LEU A 598 -10.32 143.03 -9.51
C LEU A 598 -10.33 143.84 -8.22
N MET A 599 -9.91 143.27 -7.09
CA MET A 599 -9.74 143.98 -5.82
C MET A 599 -8.69 145.10 -5.96
N THR A 600 -7.53 144.81 -6.56
CA THR A 600 -6.50 145.83 -6.86
C THR A 600 -7.01 146.93 -7.81
N ARG A 601 -8.03 146.65 -8.63
CA ARG A 601 -8.70 147.64 -9.49
C ARG A 601 -9.82 148.39 -8.74
N LEU A 602 -10.50 147.75 -7.80
CA LEU A 602 -11.50 148.34 -6.92
C LEU A 602 -10.85 149.32 -5.94
N ASP A 603 -9.77 148.92 -5.25
CA ASP A 603 -8.93 149.80 -4.41
C ASP A 603 -8.53 151.07 -5.18
N LYS A 604 -8.17 150.93 -6.46
CA LYS A 604 -7.77 152.05 -7.33
C LYS A 604 -8.93 152.93 -7.81
N LEU A 605 -10.17 152.45 -7.75
CA LEU A 605 -11.37 153.24 -8.07
C LEU A 605 -11.91 153.93 -6.82
N GLU A 606 -11.98 153.22 -5.69
CA GLU A 606 -12.39 153.80 -4.41
C GLU A 606 -11.42 154.91 -3.96
N ASN A 607 -10.11 154.76 -4.16
CA ASN A 607 -9.13 155.83 -3.92
C ASN A 607 -9.18 157.00 -4.95
N ILE A 608 -10.08 156.97 -5.94
CA ILE A 608 -10.33 158.10 -6.85
C ILE A 608 -11.56 158.92 -6.40
N GLU A 609 -12.53 158.33 -5.68
CA GLU A 609 -13.72 159.05 -5.18
C GLU A 609 -13.47 159.81 -3.85
N VAL A 610 -12.23 159.78 -3.31
CA VAL A 610 -11.82 160.50 -2.09
C VAL A 610 -10.96 161.74 -2.42
N LYS A 611 -11.25 162.41 -3.54
CA LYS A 611 -10.66 163.69 -3.97
C LYS A 611 -11.64 164.57 -4.73
#